data_AF-A0A426UUR5-F1
#
_entry.id   AF-A0A426UUR5-F1
#
_cell.length_a   1.000
_cell.length_b   1.000
_cell.length_c   1.000
_cell.angle_alpha   90.00
_cell.angle_beta   90.00
_cell.angle_gamma   90.00
#
_symmetry.space_group_name_H-M   'P 1'
#
loop_
_entity.id
_entity.type
_entity.pdbx_description
1 polymer ?
#
loop_
_entity_poly.entity_id
_entity_poly.type
_entity_poly.pdbx_seq_one_letter_code
_entity_poly.pdbx_strand_id
1 'polypeptide(L)'
;MATLQSTAPPDTERPANRPIVRRKRTVLQRLRHDWPLLLLALPVVAHLSVFHYWPTAWNIIAFMDYSPYRPFWENPFVGFAWFERLFADPYFAPALVNTLKFAALNLLCMFPLSV
;
A
#
# COMPACT_ATOMS: atom_id res chain seq x y z
N MET A 1 -43.47 62.60 33.56
CA MET A 1 -44.01 61.48 32.76
C MET A 1 -43.12 61.31 31.53
N ALA A 2 -42.15 60.39 31.58
CA ALA A 2 -41.47 59.78 30.43
C ALA A 2 -40.34 58.89 30.95
N THR A 3 -40.58 57.57 30.85
CA THR A 3 -39.64 56.56 30.37
C THR A 3 -38.20 56.55 30.87
N LEU A 4 -37.83 55.54 31.66
CA LEU A 4 -36.69 54.64 31.39
C LEU A 4 -36.92 53.30 32.11
N GLN A 5 -37.79 52.49 31.51
CA GLN A 5 -37.89 51.07 31.82
C GLN A 5 -36.63 50.42 31.24
N SER A 6 -35.72 50.01 32.13
CA SER A 6 -34.55 49.21 31.78
C SER A 6 -35.04 47.83 31.33
N THR A 7 -35.33 47.70 30.04
CA THR A 7 -35.47 46.42 29.38
C THR A 7 -34.08 45.95 29.04
N ALA A 8 -33.47 45.20 29.96
CA ALA A 8 -32.36 44.32 29.61
C ALA A 8 -32.78 43.48 28.38
N PRO A 9 -31.93 43.34 27.35
CA PRO A 9 -32.28 42.51 26.21
C PRO A 9 -32.58 41.10 26.74
N PRO A 10 -33.63 40.42 26.24
CA PRO A 10 -33.86 39.04 26.62
C PRO A 10 -32.58 38.29 26.25
N ASP A 11 -32.06 37.55 27.23
CA ASP A 11 -30.94 36.63 27.03
C ASP A 11 -31.28 35.82 25.79
N THR A 12 -30.62 36.17 24.68
CA THR A 12 -30.86 35.53 23.40
C THR A 12 -30.31 34.15 23.60
N GLU A 13 -31.20 33.21 23.91
CA GLU A 13 -30.92 31.80 24.07
C GLU A 13 -29.92 31.41 23.00
N ARG A 14 -28.64 31.26 23.40
CA ARG A 14 -27.61 30.74 22.50
C ARG A 14 -28.17 29.41 22.04
N PRO A 15 -28.48 29.23 20.74
CA PRO A 15 -29.17 28.04 20.30
C PRO A 15 -28.33 26.85 20.73
N ALA A 16 -28.94 26.04 21.59
CA ALA A 16 -28.34 24.88 22.21
C ALA A 16 -27.59 24.07 21.14
N ASN A 17 -26.33 23.76 21.46
CA ASN A 17 -25.42 22.96 20.67
C ASN A 17 -26.14 21.75 20.05
N ARG A 18 -26.63 21.90 18.81
CA ARG A 18 -27.33 20.82 18.12
C ARG A 18 -26.28 19.77 17.78
N PRO A 19 -26.47 18.50 18.19
CA PRO A 19 -25.52 17.46 17.87
C PRO A 19 -25.43 17.37 16.34
N ILE A 20 -24.23 17.65 15.81
CA ILE A 20 -23.96 17.56 14.38
C ILE A 20 -23.98 16.08 14.05
N VAL A 21 -25.14 15.56 13.63
CA VAL A 21 -25.27 14.16 13.20
C VAL A 21 -24.51 14.03 11.89
N ARG A 22 -23.21 13.68 11.98
CA ARG A 22 -22.38 13.40 10.81
C ARG A 22 -22.90 12.12 10.16
N ARG A 23 -23.78 12.27 9.18
CA ARG A 23 -24.25 11.17 8.33
C ARG A 23 -23.02 10.49 7.72
N LYS A 24 -22.78 9.22 8.08
CA LYS A 24 -21.66 8.45 7.54
C LYS A 24 -21.89 8.29 6.03
N ARG A 25 -21.16 9.05 5.22
CA ARG A 25 -21.14 8.88 3.75
C ARG A 25 -20.67 7.46 3.44
N THR A 26 -21.40 6.77 2.57
CA THR A 26 -21.02 5.47 2.02
C THR A 26 -19.73 5.58 1.22
N VAL A 27 -18.96 4.48 1.13
CA VAL A 27 -17.65 4.45 0.46
C VAL A 27 -17.73 5.00 -0.96
N LEU A 28 -18.80 4.64 -1.69
CA LEU A 28 -19.06 5.11 -3.05
C LEU A 28 -19.29 6.63 -3.14
N GLN A 29 -19.98 7.23 -2.15
CA GLN A 29 -20.21 8.67 -2.08
C GLN A 29 -18.94 9.45 -1.73
N ARG A 30 -18.01 8.83 -0.98
CA ARG A 30 -16.68 9.41 -0.69
C ARG A 30 -15.81 9.38 -1.94
N LEU A 31 -15.75 8.23 -2.61
CA LEU A 31 -14.96 8.04 -3.84
C LEU A 31 -15.35 9.04 -4.95
N ARG A 32 -16.65 9.34 -5.09
CA ARG A 32 -17.14 10.33 -6.06
C ARG A 32 -16.83 11.77 -5.65
N HIS A 33 -16.78 12.07 -4.35
CA HIS A 33 -16.42 13.39 -3.85
C HIS A 33 -14.90 13.64 -3.98
N ASP A 34 -14.11 12.60 -3.75
CA ASP A 34 -12.64 12.64 -3.75
C ASP A 34 -12.04 12.33 -5.14
N TRP A 35 -12.86 12.29 -6.21
CA TRP A 35 -12.41 12.04 -7.58
C TRP A 35 -11.22 12.91 -8.04
N PRO A 36 -11.14 14.21 -7.71
CA PRO A 36 -9.97 15.02 -8.08
C PRO A 36 -8.67 14.56 -7.39
N LEU A 37 -8.75 14.08 -6.14
CA LEU A 37 -7.61 13.52 -5.42
C LEU A 37 -7.17 12.19 -6.04
N LEU A 38 -8.13 11.35 -6.45
CA LEU A 38 -7.85 10.11 -7.15
C LEU A 38 -7.21 10.35 -8.52
N LEU A 39 -7.63 11.39 -9.25
CA LEU A 39 -7.02 11.78 -10.53
C LEU A 39 -5.55 12.21 -10.35
N LEU A 40 -5.23 12.93 -9.27
CA LEU A 40 -3.86 13.32 -8.94
C LEU A 40 -2.98 12.11 -8.55
N ALA A 41 -3.55 11.13 -7.85
CA ALA A 41 -2.88 9.89 -7.49
C ALA A 41 -2.74 8.91 -8.67
N LEU A 42 -3.61 9.03 -9.68
CA LEU A 42 -3.67 8.17 -10.86
C LEU A 42 -2.31 7.98 -11.57
N PRO A 43 -1.52 9.03 -11.90
CA PRO A 43 -0.22 8.83 -12.56
C PRO A 43 0.75 7.99 -11.73
N VAL A 44 0.77 8.17 -10.41
CA VAL A 44 1.63 7.37 -9.51
C VAL A 44 1.18 5.92 -9.47
N VAL A 45 -0.12 5.69 -9.33
CA VAL A 45 -0.69 4.33 -9.30
C VAL A 45 -0.53 3.64 -10.64
N ALA A 46 -0.73 4.34 -11.75
CA ALA A 46 -0.54 3.81 -13.09
C ALA A 46 0.92 3.43 -13.32
N HIS A 47 1.86 4.29 -12.95
CA HIS A 47 3.28 4.00 -13.03
C HIS A 47 3.65 2.76 -12.21
N LEU A 48 3.22 2.68 -10.96
CA LEU A 48 3.46 1.52 -10.09
C LEU A 48 2.84 0.24 -10.69
N SER A 49 1.63 0.34 -11.25
CA SER A 49 0.95 -0.81 -11.85
C SER A 49 1.70 -1.37 -13.06
N VAL A 50 2.12 -0.48 -13.96
CA VAL A 50 2.76 -0.87 -15.23
C VAL A 50 4.22 -1.28 -15.02
N PHE A 51 4.97 -0.59 -14.17
CA PHE A 51 6.41 -0.81 -14.05
C PHE A 51 6.80 -1.70 -12.87
N HIS A 52 5.95 -1.86 -11.86
CA HIS A 52 6.28 -2.68 -10.69
C HIS A 52 5.39 -3.92 -10.59
N TYR A 53 4.06 -3.75 -10.62
CA TYR A 53 3.15 -4.89 -10.48
C TYR A 53 3.16 -5.79 -11.70
N TRP A 54 3.20 -5.23 -12.91
CA TRP A 54 3.22 -6.03 -14.14
C TRP A 54 4.46 -6.94 -14.26
N PRO A 55 5.71 -6.45 -14.10
CA PRO A 55 6.87 -7.34 -14.14
C PRO A 55 6.86 -8.37 -13.01
N THR A 56 6.37 -7.99 -11.82
CA THR A 56 6.28 -8.91 -10.68
C THR A 56 5.24 -10.01 -10.92
N ALA A 57 4.13 -9.69 -11.56
CA ALA A 57 3.14 -10.69 -11.97
C ALA A 57 3.74 -11.69 -12.98
N TRP A 58 4.74 -11.26 -13.76
CA TRP A 58 5.46 -12.11 -14.70
C TRP A 58 6.40 -13.13 -14.04
N ASN A 59 6.59 -13.08 -12.71
CA ASN A 59 7.33 -14.11 -11.96
C ASN A 59 6.68 -15.49 -12.01
N ILE A 60 5.52 -15.64 -12.66
CA ILE A 60 4.91 -16.93 -12.97
C ILE A 60 5.84 -17.88 -13.76
N ILE A 61 6.84 -17.33 -14.47
CA ILE A 61 7.87 -18.10 -15.17
C ILE A 61 8.68 -19.01 -14.24
N ALA A 62 8.76 -18.70 -12.94
CA ALA A 62 9.43 -19.54 -11.95
C ALA A 62 8.77 -20.91 -11.77
N PHE A 63 7.51 -21.05 -12.21
CA PHE A 63 6.75 -22.31 -12.16
C PHE A 63 6.74 -23.05 -13.50
N MET A 64 7.44 -22.54 -14.51
CA MET A 64 7.48 -23.11 -15.86
C MET A 64 8.91 -23.59 -16.19
N ASP A 65 9.06 -24.61 -17.03
CA ASP A 65 10.35 -24.99 -17.62
C ASP A 65 10.71 -24.00 -18.75
N TYR A 66 10.96 -22.76 -18.36
CA TYR A 66 11.21 -21.66 -19.28
C TYR A 66 12.58 -21.78 -19.94
N SER A 67 12.60 -22.03 -21.25
CA SER A 67 13.80 -21.93 -22.08
C SER A 67 13.72 -20.69 -22.97
N PRO A 68 14.75 -19.82 -23.01
CA PRO A 68 14.78 -18.66 -23.90
C PRO A 68 14.74 -19.01 -25.39
N TYR A 69 15.06 -20.26 -25.73
CA TYR A 69 15.13 -20.75 -27.11
C TYR A 69 13.79 -21.28 -27.62
N ARG A 70 12.78 -21.43 -26.75
CA ARG A 70 11.43 -21.87 -27.13
C ARG A 70 10.43 -20.71 -26.95
N PRO A 71 9.41 -20.60 -27.81
CA PRO A 71 8.35 -19.64 -27.61
C PRO A 71 7.65 -19.90 -26.27
N PHE A 72 7.22 -18.82 -25.60
CA PHE A 72 6.70 -18.84 -24.23
C PHE A 72 5.61 -19.92 -24.00
N TRP A 73 4.76 -20.12 -25.00
CA TRP A 73 3.61 -21.02 -24.98
C TRP A 73 3.96 -22.51 -25.04
N GLU A 74 5.18 -22.86 -25.46
CA GLU A 74 5.64 -24.26 -25.54
C GLU A 74 6.29 -24.74 -24.24
N ASN A 75 6.56 -23.83 -23.28
CA ASN A 75 7.22 -24.18 -22.04
C ASN A 75 6.21 -24.83 -21.06
N PRO A 76 6.44 -26.08 -20.63
CA PRO A 76 5.51 -26.78 -19.75
C PRO A 76 5.50 -26.17 -18.35
N PHE A 77 4.32 -26.18 -17.72
CA PHE A 77 4.16 -25.78 -16.32
C PHE A 77 4.62 -26.93 -15.40
N VAL A 78 5.68 -26.68 -14.63
CA VAL A 78 6.33 -27.68 -13.76
C VAL A 78 6.08 -27.43 -12.26
N GLY A 79 5.33 -26.39 -11.92
CA GLY A 79 4.96 -26.07 -10.55
C GLY A 79 6.20 -25.79 -9.68
N PHE A 80 6.38 -26.55 -8.61
CA PHE A 80 7.42 -26.29 -7.60
C PHE A 80 8.76 -26.98 -7.86
N ALA A 81 8.93 -27.68 -8.98
CA ALA A 81 10.15 -28.45 -9.27
C ALA A 81 11.46 -27.62 -9.14
N TRP A 82 11.43 -26.36 -9.59
CA TRP A 82 12.58 -25.45 -9.47
C TRP A 82 12.88 -25.04 -8.03
N PHE A 83 11.85 -24.87 -7.20
CA PHE A 83 12.02 -24.55 -5.78
C PHE A 83 12.60 -25.75 -5.03
N GLU A 84 12.11 -26.97 -5.28
CA GLU A 84 12.68 -28.19 -4.70
C GLU A 84 14.16 -28.33 -5.06
N ARG A 85 14.51 -28.12 -6.33
CA ARG A 85 15.91 -28.16 -6.80
C ARG A 85 16.77 -27.08 -6.13
N LEU A 86 16.25 -25.87 -5.95
CA LEU A 86 16.94 -24.78 -5.28
C LEU A 86 17.22 -25.10 -3.80
N PHE A 87 16.24 -25.64 -3.08
CA PHE A 87 16.41 -26.00 -1.67
C PHE A 87 17.26 -27.25 -1.45
N ALA A 88 17.29 -28.16 -2.44
CA ALA A 88 18.17 -29.33 -2.42
C ALA A 88 19.64 -28.99 -2.74
N ASP A 89 19.92 -27.79 -3.25
CA ASP A 89 21.28 -27.36 -3.55
C ASP A 89 22.09 -27.14 -2.26
N PRO A 90 23.25 -27.80 -2.09
CA PRO A 90 24.07 -27.69 -0.88
C PRO A 90 24.62 -26.27 -0.64
N TYR A 91 24.69 -25.43 -1.67
CA TYR A 91 25.20 -24.06 -1.57
C TYR A 91 24.11 -23.05 -1.20
N PHE A 92 22.83 -23.38 -1.41
CA PHE A 92 21.72 -22.45 -1.18
C PHE A 92 21.61 -22.02 0.28
N ALA A 93 21.54 -22.97 1.21
CA ALA A 93 21.35 -22.66 2.63
C ALA A 93 22.54 -21.87 3.23
N PRO A 94 23.81 -22.24 2.99
CA PRO A 94 24.95 -21.42 3.42
C PRO A 94 24.92 -20.00 2.84
N ALA A 95 24.59 -19.85 1.55
CA ALA A 95 24.51 -18.54 0.90
C ALA A 95 23.39 -17.68 1.51
N LEU A 96 22.21 -18.25 1.73
CA LEU A 96 21.08 -17.57 2.37
C LEU A 96 21.44 -17.09 3.77
N VAL A 97 22.07 -17.94 4.58
CA VAL A 97 22.51 -17.59 5.94
C VAL A 97 23.56 -16.48 5.90
N ASN A 98 24.48 -16.49 4.94
CA ASN A 98 25.47 -15.42 4.80
C ASN A 98 24.81 -14.09 4.42
N THR A 99 23.87 -14.09 3.48
CA THR A 99 23.12 -12.88 3.12
C THR A 99 22.32 -12.35 4.32
N LEU A 100 21.68 -13.23 5.10
CA LEU A 100 20.95 -12.83 6.31
C LEU A 100 21.90 -12.27 7.39
N LYS A 101 23.09 -12.85 7.56
CA LYS A 101 24.11 -12.30 8.47
C LYS A 101 24.52 -10.89 8.06
N PHE A 102 24.76 -10.65 6.76
CA PHE A 102 25.10 -9.31 6.28
C PHE A 102 23.93 -8.33 6.44
N ALA A 103 22.70 -8.76 6.13
CA ALA A 103 21.50 -7.94 6.34
C ALA A 103 21.31 -7.58 7.82
N ALA A 104 21.49 -8.54 8.72
CA ALA A 104 21.41 -8.32 10.16
C ALA A 104 22.52 -7.40 10.67
N LEU A 105 23.77 -7.59 10.21
CA LEU A 105 24.88 -6.71 10.56
C LEU A 105 24.65 -5.27 10.07
N ASN A 106 24.16 -5.09 8.85
CA ASN A 106 23.79 -3.77 8.34
C ASN A 106 22.67 -3.14 9.16
N LEU A 107 21.64 -3.92 9.53
CA LEU A 107 20.52 -3.40 10.30
C LEU A 107 20.92 -3.06 11.76
N LEU A 108 21.80 -3.84 12.38
CA LEU A 108 22.16 -3.67 13.79
C LEU A 108 23.36 -2.75 14.01
N CYS A 109 24.32 -2.72 13.08
CA CYS A 109 25.52 -1.91 13.21
C CYS A 109 25.48 -0.66 12.33
N MET A 110 25.13 -0.78 11.05
CA MET A 110 25.13 0.39 10.16
C MET A 110 23.97 1.35 10.44
N PHE A 111 22.77 0.87 10.72
CA PHE A 111 21.66 1.77 11.04
C PHE A 111 21.93 2.61 12.30
N PRO A 112 22.39 2.07 13.46
CA PRO A 112 22.71 2.88 14.63
C PRO A 112 23.99 3.71 14.52
N LEU A 113 24.95 3.33 13.68
CA LEU A 113 26.15 4.15 13.41
C LEU A 113 25.86 5.30 12.42
N SER A 114 24.76 5.21 11.66
CA SER A 114 24.37 6.21 10.65
C SER A 114 23.47 7.32 11.21
N VAL A 115 22.86 7.13 12.39
CA VAL A 115 22.19 8.20 13.15
C VAL A 115 23.17 8.89 14.09
#